data_AF-Q8SVR8-F1
#
_entry.id   AF-Q8SVR8-F1
#
_cell.length_a   1.000
_cell.length_b   1.000
_cell.length_c   1.000
_cell.angle_alpha   90.00
_cell.angle_beta   90.00
_cell.angle_gamma   90.00
#
_symmetry.space_group_name_H-M   'P 1'
#
loop_
_entity.id
_entity.type
_entity.pdbx_description
1 polymer ?
#
loop_
_entity_poly.entity_id
_entity_poly.type
_entity_poly.pdbx_seq_one_letter_code
_entity_poly.pdbx_strand_id
1 'polypeptide(L)'
;MEQAVGKLDSALECRDENRSEMVMDALESLVQISRECSAEEMAGCELDELFVDSFDKISPKNHKRLVEMLPDLVSYMRDPRNIYSSIERYFRPECHFSVDVAKVVFVIKRDFGLEFDGFLSNLFDCISPGNIEHNIERKLFFILMALGDSSVSLLTAKAFIKKLCSISLQMRSSCCHKILWTVLWIMRLHPMAYAMARRESFRKDLEWTVSIEINRFQPYLFELDILSKSLEGIRKVTGLIKREAMDAKHRPKLLSLANFVFPKMEI
;
A
#
# COMPACT_ATOMS: atom_id res chain seq x y z
N MET A 1 -12.73 -21.63 16.59
CA MET A 1 -11.87 -20.53 17.05
C MET A 1 -11.05 -20.89 18.29
N GLU A 2 -11.67 -21.23 19.42
CA GLU A 2 -10.97 -21.53 20.69
C GLU A 2 -9.78 -22.51 20.57
N GLN A 3 -9.93 -23.58 19.79
CA GLN A 3 -8.83 -24.54 19.56
C GLN A 3 -7.61 -23.90 18.87
N ALA A 4 -7.81 -22.94 17.97
CA ALA A 4 -6.71 -22.25 17.29
C ALA A 4 -6.04 -21.23 18.20
N VAL A 5 -6.83 -20.55 19.03
CA VAL A 5 -6.33 -19.64 20.07
C VAL A 5 -5.49 -20.42 21.08
N GLY A 6 -5.99 -21.56 21.57
CA GLY A 6 -5.22 -22.42 22.49
C GLY A 6 -3.94 -22.98 21.89
N LYS A 7 -3.91 -23.24 20.57
CA LYS A 7 -2.66 -23.62 19.86
C LYS A 7 -1.65 -22.48 19.84
N LEU A 8 -2.10 -21.25 19.61
CA LEU A 8 -1.23 -20.07 19.63
C LEU A 8 -0.67 -19.83 21.03
N ASP A 9 -1.52 -19.89 22.04
CA ASP A 9 -1.14 -19.73 23.45
C ASP A 9 -0.08 -20.77 23.86
N SER A 10 -0.34 -22.05 23.56
CA SER A 10 0.62 -23.14 23.78
C SER A 10 1.95 -22.92 23.04
N ALA A 11 1.92 -22.36 21.83
CA ALA A 11 3.11 -22.06 21.05
C ALA A 11 3.90 -20.89 21.64
N LEU A 12 3.24 -19.89 22.22
CA LEU A 12 3.88 -18.73 22.87
C LEU A 12 4.57 -19.10 24.18
N GLU A 13 3.99 -20.03 24.94
CA GLU A 13 4.55 -20.57 26.19
C GLU A 13 5.70 -21.57 25.96
N CYS A 14 5.77 -22.16 24.76
CA CYS A 14 6.79 -23.14 24.40
C CYS A 14 8.21 -22.57 24.58
N ARG A 15 9.14 -23.41 25.06
CA ARG A 15 10.56 -23.05 25.23
C ARG A 15 11.48 -23.68 24.19
N ASP A 16 10.91 -24.38 23.20
CA ASP A 16 11.67 -25.09 22.18
C ASP A 16 12.35 -24.13 21.19
N GLU A 17 13.44 -24.58 20.59
CA GLU A 17 14.18 -23.84 19.56
C GLU A 17 13.30 -23.53 18.33
N ASN A 18 12.30 -24.39 18.06
CA ASN A 18 11.37 -24.25 16.94
C ASN A 18 10.15 -23.35 17.25
N ARG A 19 10.12 -22.70 18.42
CA ARG A 19 9.00 -21.83 18.85
C ARG A 19 8.56 -20.85 17.77
N SER A 20 9.53 -20.22 17.09
CA SER A 20 9.21 -19.22 16.07
C SER A 20 8.40 -19.79 14.90
N GLU A 21 8.58 -21.06 14.52
CA GLU A 21 7.78 -21.66 13.45
C GLU A 21 6.44 -22.14 13.99
N MET A 22 6.40 -22.68 15.21
CA MET A 22 5.15 -23.09 15.86
C MET A 22 4.17 -21.91 16.01
N VAL A 23 4.66 -20.74 16.42
CA VAL A 23 3.85 -19.51 16.51
C VAL A 23 3.31 -19.12 15.14
N MET A 24 4.13 -19.21 14.08
CA MET A 24 3.69 -18.87 12.72
C MET A 24 2.63 -19.84 12.19
N ASP A 25 2.80 -21.14 12.40
CA ASP A 25 1.83 -22.16 11.98
C ASP A 25 0.49 -22.00 12.73
N ALA A 26 0.55 -21.63 14.01
CA ALA A 26 -0.64 -21.32 14.80
C ALA A 26 -1.36 -20.07 14.29
N LEU A 27 -0.62 -18.99 13.99
CA LEU A 27 -1.18 -17.77 13.41
C LEU A 27 -1.82 -18.01 12.04
N GLU A 28 -1.20 -18.81 11.17
CA GLU A 28 -1.77 -19.17 9.87
C GLU A 28 -3.04 -20.00 10.00
N SER A 29 -3.06 -20.94 10.95
CA SER A 29 -4.26 -21.68 11.28
C SER A 29 -5.39 -20.73 11.74
N LEU A 30 -5.04 -19.70 12.51
CA LEU A 30 -5.98 -18.70 13.00
C LEU A 30 -6.52 -17.84 11.86
N VAL A 31 -5.69 -17.38 10.92
CA VAL A 31 -6.12 -16.66 9.69
C VAL A 31 -7.05 -17.52 8.84
N GLN A 32 -6.79 -18.81 8.71
CA GLN A 32 -7.65 -19.68 7.91
C GLN A 32 -9.04 -19.83 8.55
N ILE A 33 -9.08 -20.06 9.86
CA ILE A 33 -10.33 -20.18 10.63
C ILE A 33 -11.10 -18.86 10.66
N SER A 34 -10.40 -17.74 10.70
CA SER A 34 -11.03 -16.42 10.77
C SER A 34 -11.88 -16.09 9.54
N ARG A 35 -11.57 -16.71 8.39
CA ARG A 35 -12.34 -16.60 7.15
C ARG A 35 -13.65 -17.41 7.18
N GLU A 36 -13.78 -18.35 8.11
CA GLU A 36 -14.88 -19.29 8.22
C GLU A 36 -15.78 -19.01 9.44
N CYS A 37 -15.31 -18.23 10.42
CA CYS A 37 -16.05 -17.88 11.63
C CYS A 37 -16.87 -16.58 11.51
N SER A 38 -17.98 -16.51 12.24
CA SER A 38 -18.79 -15.29 12.38
C SER A 38 -18.12 -14.27 13.32
N ALA A 39 -18.41 -12.98 13.16
CA ALA A 39 -17.84 -11.93 14.01
C ALA A 39 -18.18 -12.10 15.51
N GLU A 40 -19.32 -12.72 15.82
CA GLU A 40 -19.81 -12.95 17.19
C GLU A 40 -19.02 -14.06 17.91
N GLU A 41 -18.65 -15.13 17.20
CA GLU A 41 -17.84 -16.23 17.74
C GLU A 41 -16.39 -15.81 18.04
N MET A 42 -15.95 -14.67 17.48
CA MET A 42 -14.57 -14.20 17.51
C MET A 42 -14.32 -13.15 18.61
N ALA A 43 -15.35 -12.41 19.03
CA ALA A 43 -15.25 -11.32 20.01
C ALA A 43 -14.84 -11.79 21.43
N GLY A 44 -14.94 -13.10 21.72
CA GLY A 44 -14.62 -13.68 23.02
C GLY A 44 -13.14 -14.00 23.28
N CYS A 45 -12.26 -13.94 22.27
CA CYS A 45 -10.99 -14.68 22.31
C CYS A 45 -9.72 -13.94 22.79
N GLU A 46 -9.81 -12.73 23.37
CA GLU A 46 -8.66 -12.00 23.97
C GLU A 46 -7.35 -12.05 23.16
N LEU A 47 -7.45 -11.75 21.86
CA LEU A 47 -6.34 -11.93 20.92
C LEU A 47 -5.27 -10.83 21.01
N ASP A 48 -5.57 -9.73 21.68
CA ASP A 48 -4.74 -8.52 21.71
C ASP A 48 -3.33 -8.82 22.24
N GLU A 49 -3.25 -9.47 23.40
CA GLU A 49 -1.98 -9.80 24.05
C GLU A 49 -1.22 -10.87 23.26
N LEU A 50 -1.93 -11.88 22.73
CA LEU A 50 -1.32 -12.96 21.94
C LEU A 50 -0.63 -12.45 20.68
N PHE A 51 -1.22 -11.46 19.99
CA PHE A 51 -0.61 -10.87 18.79
C PHE A 51 0.59 -10.00 19.13
N VAL A 52 0.55 -9.26 20.24
CA VAL A 52 1.70 -8.50 20.72
C VAL A 52 2.85 -9.43 21.09
N ASP A 53 2.59 -10.45 21.89
CA ASP A 53 3.57 -11.45 22.31
C ASP A 53 4.16 -12.22 21.13
N SER A 54 3.35 -12.48 20.10
CA SER A 54 3.83 -13.12 18.87
C SER A 54 5.03 -12.37 18.25
N PHE A 55 5.05 -11.03 18.27
CA PHE A 55 6.17 -10.25 17.75
C PHE A 55 7.47 -10.45 18.54
N ASP A 56 7.39 -10.73 19.83
CA ASP A 56 8.55 -10.94 20.69
C ASP A 56 9.05 -12.39 20.66
N LYS A 57 8.18 -13.34 20.28
CA LYS A 57 8.51 -14.77 20.27
C LYS A 57 8.96 -15.29 18.92
N ILE A 58 8.67 -14.59 17.82
CA ILE A 58 9.12 -14.97 16.48
C ILE A 58 10.49 -14.40 16.13
N SER A 59 11.17 -15.06 15.20
CA SER A 59 12.44 -14.61 14.66
C SER A 59 12.28 -13.44 13.67
N PRO A 60 13.28 -12.56 13.51
CA PRO A 60 13.20 -11.40 12.61
C PRO A 60 12.85 -11.74 11.15
N LYS A 61 13.23 -12.92 10.67
CA LYS A 61 12.89 -13.40 9.32
C LYS A 61 11.37 -13.57 9.11
N ASN A 62 10.61 -13.80 10.19
CA ASN A 62 9.18 -14.07 10.15
C ASN A 62 8.32 -12.81 10.36
N HIS A 63 8.92 -11.67 10.72
CA HIS A 63 8.20 -10.42 10.97
C HIS A 63 7.36 -9.97 9.78
N LYS A 64 7.91 -10.06 8.55
CA LYS A 64 7.17 -9.72 7.34
C LYS A 64 5.93 -10.60 7.18
N ARG A 65 6.07 -11.92 7.38
CA ARG A 65 4.97 -12.90 7.24
C ARG A 65 3.87 -12.63 8.27
N LEU A 66 4.24 -12.32 9.52
CA LEU A 66 3.27 -11.87 10.53
C LEU A 66 2.55 -10.59 10.11
N VAL A 67 3.28 -9.55 9.68
CA VAL A 67 2.70 -8.28 9.22
C VAL A 67 1.74 -8.48 8.03
N GLU A 68 2.05 -9.38 7.10
CA GLU A 68 1.18 -9.68 5.96
C GLU A 68 -0.15 -10.34 6.37
N MET A 69 -0.18 -11.06 7.50
CA MET A 69 -1.39 -11.68 8.07
C MET A 69 -2.21 -10.72 8.92
N LEU A 70 -1.56 -9.72 9.55
CA LEU A 70 -2.23 -8.81 10.47
C LEU A 70 -3.50 -8.16 9.91
N PRO A 71 -3.60 -7.69 8.65
CA PRO A 71 -4.84 -7.09 8.13
C PRO A 71 -6.06 -8.00 8.26
N ASP A 72 -5.87 -9.32 8.19
CA ASP A 72 -6.94 -10.30 8.37
C ASP A 72 -7.24 -10.49 9.87
N LEU A 73 -6.26 -10.26 10.76
CA LEU A 73 -6.34 -10.53 12.20
C LEU A 73 -6.75 -9.33 13.06
N VAL A 74 -6.37 -8.09 12.70
CA VAL A 74 -6.63 -6.89 13.52
C VAL A 74 -8.12 -6.65 13.75
N SER A 75 -8.98 -7.07 12.81
CA SER A 75 -10.44 -6.96 12.94
C SER A 75 -11.02 -7.77 14.11
N TYR A 76 -10.24 -8.68 14.70
CA TYR A 76 -10.64 -9.49 15.84
C TYR A 76 -10.00 -9.04 17.16
N MET A 77 -9.21 -7.98 17.13
CA MET A 77 -8.70 -7.37 18.35
C MET A 77 -9.79 -6.56 19.03
N ARG A 78 -9.82 -6.57 20.36
CA ARG A 78 -10.67 -5.66 21.14
C ARG A 78 -10.16 -4.23 21.01
N ASP A 79 -8.84 -4.06 21.11
CA ASP A 79 -8.17 -2.78 20.86
C ASP A 79 -6.96 -2.94 19.92
N PRO A 80 -7.09 -2.62 18.63
CA PRO A 80 -5.99 -2.74 17.67
C PRO A 80 -4.87 -1.72 17.90
N ARG A 81 -5.03 -0.74 18.81
CA ARG A 81 -3.91 0.15 19.20
C ARG A 81 -2.78 -0.63 19.87
N ASN A 82 -3.11 -1.75 20.51
CA ASN A 82 -2.14 -2.58 21.22
C ASN A 82 -1.03 -3.11 20.30
N ILE A 83 -1.34 -3.41 19.03
CA ILE A 83 -0.34 -3.91 18.08
C ILE A 83 0.52 -2.79 17.46
N TYR A 84 0.08 -1.53 17.57
CA TYR A 84 0.72 -0.42 16.86
C TYR A 84 2.18 -0.22 17.31
N SER A 85 2.44 -0.25 18.61
CA SER A 85 3.80 -0.17 19.17
C SER A 85 4.74 -1.26 18.64
N SER A 86 4.20 -2.46 18.39
CA SER A 86 4.97 -3.59 17.86
C SER A 86 5.35 -3.41 16.38
N ILE A 87 4.51 -2.71 15.60
CA ILE A 87 4.68 -2.54 14.15
C ILE A 87 5.24 -1.19 13.72
N GLU A 88 5.12 -0.13 14.54
CA GLU A 88 5.52 1.24 14.16
C GLU A 88 7.02 1.33 13.79
N ARG A 89 7.86 0.52 14.44
CA ARG A 89 9.30 0.42 14.14
C ARG A 89 9.59 -0.02 12.71
N TYR A 90 8.64 -0.70 12.07
CA TYR A 90 8.73 -1.16 10.68
C TYR A 90 8.06 -0.19 9.70
N PHE A 91 7.33 0.83 10.15
CA PHE A 91 6.73 1.84 9.28
C PHE A 91 7.74 2.94 8.92
N ARG A 92 8.88 2.53 8.35
CA ARG A 92 9.98 3.42 7.95
C ARG A 92 10.52 3.07 6.57
N PRO A 93 11.13 4.03 5.84
CA PRO A 93 11.60 3.79 4.47
C PRO A 93 12.65 2.68 4.33
N GLU A 94 13.45 2.45 5.37
CA GLU A 94 14.53 1.45 5.39
C GLU A 94 13.99 0.01 5.50
N CYS A 95 12.76 -0.16 5.95
CA CYS A 95 12.14 -1.47 6.09
C CYS A 95 11.52 -1.93 4.76
N HIS A 96 11.95 -3.09 4.25
CA HIS A 96 11.54 -3.61 2.94
C HIS A 96 10.06 -4.04 2.84
N PHE A 97 9.35 -4.13 3.97
CA PHE A 97 7.92 -4.44 4.04
C PHE A 97 7.11 -3.31 4.69
N SER A 98 7.66 -2.08 4.75
CA SER A 98 6.95 -0.95 5.38
C SER A 98 5.64 -0.55 4.69
N VAL A 99 5.47 -0.85 3.39
CA VAL A 99 4.17 -0.68 2.71
C VAL A 99 3.14 -1.69 3.24
N ASP A 100 3.58 -2.90 3.62
CA ASP A 100 2.72 -3.92 4.22
C ASP A 100 2.30 -3.49 5.64
N VAL A 101 3.20 -2.85 6.41
CA VAL A 101 2.88 -2.21 7.69
C VAL A 101 1.87 -1.09 7.52
N ALA A 102 2.07 -0.21 6.53
CA ALA A 102 1.14 0.87 6.22
C ALA A 102 -0.27 0.34 5.91
N LYS A 103 -0.38 -0.84 5.28
CA LYS A 103 -1.66 -1.51 5.05
C LYS A 103 -2.34 -1.91 6.36
N VAL A 104 -1.60 -2.42 7.34
CA VAL A 104 -2.14 -2.71 8.68
C VAL A 104 -2.67 -1.43 9.34
N VAL A 105 -1.86 -0.37 9.37
CA VAL A 105 -2.25 0.93 9.93
C VAL A 105 -3.50 1.49 9.25
N PHE A 106 -3.59 1.33 7.91
CA PHE A 106 -4.77 1.75 7.16
C PHE A 106 -6.04 0.98 7.54
N VAL A 107 -5.94 -0.34 7.75
CA VAL A 107 -7.06 -1.16 8.22
C VAL A 107 -7.51 -0.72 9.60
N ILE A 108 -6.56 -0.49 10.52
CA ILE A 108 -6.84 0.04 11.87
C ILE A 108 -7.57 1.40 11.77
N LYS A 109 -7.07 2.32 10.93
CA LYS A 109 -7.72 3.62 10.70
C LYS A 109 -9.13 3.48 10.14
N ARG A 110 -9.32 2.64 9.11
CA ARG A 110 -10.59 2.49 8.39
C ARG A 110 -11.66 1.80 9.24
N ASP A 111 -11.30 0.70 9.89
CA ASP A 111 -12.27 -0.18 10.55
C ASP A 111 -12.56 0.24 12.00
N PHE A 112 -11.64 0.95 12.65
CA PHE A 112 -11.77 1.38 14.04
C PHE A 112 -11.80 2.91 14.23
N GLY A 113 -11.73 3.69 13.14
CA GLY A 113 -11.82 5.15 13.19
C GLY A 113 -10.64 5.84 13.88
N LEU A 114 -9.48 5.19 13.93
CA LEU A 114 -8.28 5.72 14.59
C LEU A 114 -7.49 6.62 13.65
N GLU A 115 -7.18 7.83 14.10
CA GLU A 115 -6.37 8.79 13.35
C GLU A 115 -4.88 8.60 13.62
N PHE A 116 -4.08 8.70 12.55
CA PHE A 116 -2.62 8.58 12.61
C PHE A 116 -1.99 9.79 11.91
N ASP A 117 -1.43 10.68 12.71
CA ASP A 117 -0.76 11.87 12.21
C ASP A 117 0.38 11.49 11.26
N GLY A 118 0.41 12.14 10.09
CA GLY A 118 1.45 11.90 9.10
C GLY A 118 1.36 10.57 8.35
N PHE A 119 0.26 9.79 8.47
CA PHE A 119 0.10 8.51 7.77
C PHE A 119 0.46 8.57 6.27
N LEU A 120 -0.08 9.55 5.54
CA LEU A 120 0.20 9.70 4.11
C LEU A 120 1.65 10.14 3.82
N SER A 121 2.29 10.87 4.74
CA SER A 121 3.70 11.24 4.63
C SER A 121 4.58 10.01 4.81
N ASN A 122 4.33 9.21 5.85
CA ASN A 122 5.09 8.00 6.11
C ASN A 122 4.90 6.97 4.98
N LEU A 123 3.66 6.80 4.50
CA LEU A 123 3.37 5.96 3.34
C LEU A 123 4.11 6.47 2.11
N PHE A 124 4.07 7.78 1.85
CA PHE A 124 4.80 8.38 0.75
C PHE A 124 6.27 8.02 0.82
N ASP A 125 6.93 8.22 1.96
CA ASP A 125 8.36 7.95 2.17
C ASP A 125 8.72 6.47 1.97
N CYS A 126 7.85 5.57 2.42
CA CYS A 126 8.03 4.11 2.29
C CYS A 126 7.93 3.58 0.84
N ILE A 127 7.30 4.33 -0.07
CA ILE A 127 7.20 3.94 -1.47
C ILE A 127 8.56 4.09 -2.15
N SER A 128 9.18 2.96 -2.48
CA SER A 128 10.45 2.87 -3.22
C SER A 128 10.42 1.69 -4.19
N PRO A 129 11.29 1.64 -5.22
CA PRO A 129 11.34 0.52 -6.16
C PRO A 129 11.41 -0.84 -5.47
N GLY A 130 12.33 -1.01 -4.52
CA GLY A 130 12.52 -2.27 -3.80
C GLY A 130 11.35 -2.66 -2.89
N ASN A 131 10.64 -1.68 -2.32
CA ASN A 131 9.50 -1.97 -1.45
C ASN A 131 8.26 -2.36 -2.26
N ILE A 132 8.00 -1.69 -3.39
CA ILE A 132 6.78 -1.95 -4.18
C ILE A 132 6.93 -3.11 -5.17
N GLU A 133 8.13 -3.53 -5.54
CA GLU A 133 8.32 -4.57 -6.58
C GLU A 133 7.70 -5.92 -6.19
N HIS A 134 7.92 -6.35 -4.95
CA HIS A 134 7.35 -7.60 -4.45
C HIS A 134 5.85 -7.43 -4.19
N ASN A 135 5.02 -8.32 -4.76
CA ASN A 135 3.55 -8.22 -4.69
C ASN A 135 3.00 -6.88 -5.20
N ILE A 136 3.61 -6.33 -6.27
CA ILE A 136 3.33 -4.98 -6.78
C ILE A 136 1.85 -4.66 -6.96
N GLU A 137 1.04 -5.59 -7.46
CA GLU A 137 -0.40 -5.35 -7.66
C GLU A 137 -1.12 -5.07 -6.33
N ARG A 138 -0.84 -5.87 -5.29
CA ARG A 138 -1.44 -5.67 -3.97
C ARG A 138 -1.02 -4.34 -3.35
N LYS A 139 0.27 -3.99 -3.47
CA LYS A 139 0.82 -2.73 -2.93
C LYS A 139 0.28 -1.51 -3.67
N LEU A 140 0.24 -1.55 -5.00
CA LEU A 140 -0.32 -0.48 -5.82
C LEU A 140 -1.83 -0.32 -5.61
N PHE A 141 -2.57 -1.42 -5.46
CA PHE A 141 -3.98 -1.36 -5.13
C PHE A 141 -4.23 -0.73 -3.76
N PHE A 142 -3.42 -1.10 -2.76
CA PHE A 142 -3.45 -0.44 -1.46
C PHE A 142 -3.20 1.06 -1.55
N ILE A 143 -2.21 1.51 -2.32
CA ILE A 143 -1.95 2.94 -2.55
C ILE A 143 -3.18 3.62 -3.20
N LEU A 144 -3.87 2.96 -4.14
CA LEU A 144 -5.13 3.49 -4.70
C LEU A 144 -6.21 3.64 -3.63
N MET A 145 -6.37 2.66 -2.74
CA MET A 145 -7.35 2.75 -1.66
C MET A 145 -7.01 3.90 -0.70
N ALA A 146 -5.75 4.03 -0.30
CA ALA A 146 -5.28 5.10 0.59
C ALA A 146 -5.47 6.50 -0.01
N LEU A 147 -5.32 6.64 -1.33
CA LEU A 147 -5.51 7.91 -2.05
C LEU A 147 -6.95 8.13 -2.53
N GLY A 148 -7.82 7.13 -2.43
CA GLY A 148 -9.23 7.22 -2.82
C GLY A 148 -10.12 7.91 -1.78
N ASP A 149 -9.59 8.16 -0.59
CA ASP A 149 -10.29 8.91 0.46
C ASP A 149 -10.50 10.37 0.02
N SER A 150 -11.73 10.88 0.17
CA SER A 150 -12.11 12.25 -0.17
C SER A 150 -11.35 13.33 0.61
N SER A 151 -10.74 12.98 1.74
CA SER A 151 -9.92 13.87 2.56
C SER A 151 -8.52 14.12 2.01
N VAL A 152 -8.06 13.33 1.02
CA VAL A 152 -6.72 13.47 0.45
C VAL A 152 -6.61 14.77 -0.33
N SER A 153 -5.65 15.62 0.07
CA SER A 153 -5.40 16.88 -0.62
C SER A 153 -4.87 16.66 -2.04
N LEU A 154 -5.23 17.57 -2.96
CA LEU A 154 -4.70 17.55 -4.32
C LEU A 154 -3.17 17.61 -4.35
N LEU A 155 -2.54 18.34 -3.42
CA LEU A 155 -1.07 18.43 -3.33
C LEU A 155 -0.48 17.04 -3.03
N THR A 156 -1.03 16.33 -2.06
CA THR A 156 -0.63 14.97 -1.71
C THR A 156 -0.81 14.02 -2.89
N ALA A 157 -1.97 14.02 -3.54
CA ALA A 157 -2.22 13.18 -4.71
C ALA A 157 -1.19 13.43 -5.83
N LYS A 158 -0.88 14.71 -6.12
CA LYS A 158 0.14 15.10 -7.10
C LYS A 158 1.54 14.62 -6.71
N ALA A 159 1.92 14.70 -5.45
CA ALA A 159 3.21 14.20 -4.97
C ALA A 159 3.33 12.68 -5.18
N PHE A 160 2.31 11.90 -4.81
CA PHE A 160 2.27 10.46 -5.05
C PHE A 160 2.36 10.12 -6.54
N ILE A 161 1.60 10.82 -7.38
CA ILE A 161 1.69 10.69 -8.85
C ILE A 161 3.13 10.92 -9.32
N LYS A 162 3.77 12.00 -8.87
CA LYS A 162 5.14 12.33 -9.26
C LYS A 162 6.13 11.25 -8.82
N LYS A 163 6.02 10.79 -7.57
CA LYS A 163 6.89 9.72 -7.03
C LYS A 163 6.72 8.41 -7.80
N LEU A 164 5.48 8.00 -8.06
CA LEU A 164 5.19 6.79 -8.84
C LEU A 164 5.70 6.90 -10.28
N CYS A 165 5.51 8.03 -10.95
CA CYS A 165 6.08 8.28 -12.27
C CYS A 165 7.62 8.18 -12.26
N SER A 166 8.28 8.79 -11.28
CA SER A 166 9.74 8.68 -11.12
C SER A 166 10.19 7.24 -10.88
N ILE A 167 9.50 6.49 -10.04
CA ILE A 167 9.80 5.06 -9.79
C ILE A 167 9.59 4.23 -11.06
N SER A 168 8.57 4.53 -11.87
CA SER A 168 8.29 3.76 -13.08
C SER A 168 9.46 3.74 -14.08
N LEU A 169 10.30 4.77 -14.09
CA LEU A 169 11.53 4.82 -14.91
C LEU A 169 12.63 3.85 -14.44
N GLN A 170 12.57 3.38 -13.19
CA GLN A 170 13.60 2.54 -12.55
C GLN A 170 13.20 1.06 -12.52
N MET A 171 11.99 0.74 -12.99
CA MET A 171 11.37 -0.57 -12.84
C MET A 171 11.36 -1.34 -14.16
N ARG A 172 11.28 -2.67 -14.08
CA ARG A 172 11.04 -3.54 -15.25
C ARG A 172 9.72 -3.16 -15.94
N SER A 173 9.63 -3.35 -17.26
CA SER A 173 8.49 -2.89 -18.08
C SER A 173 7.13 -3.35 -17.57
N SER A 174 7.02 -4.59 -17.08
CA SER A 174 5.78 -5.13 -16.50
C SER A 174 5.34 -4.38 -15.24
N CYS A 175 6.29 -3.96 -14.40
CA CYS A 175 6.02 -3.18 -13.19
C CYS A 175 5.73 -1.72 -13.54
N CYS A 176 6.51 -1.12 -14.45
CA CYS A 176 6.26 0.21 -14.99
C CYS A 176 4.83 0.33 -15.52
N HIS A 177 4.36 -0.64 -16.33
CA HIS A 177 3.01 -0.67 -16.86
C HIS A 177 1.94 -0.60 -15.75
N LYS A 178 2.10 -1.39 -14.69
CA LYS A 178 1.17 -1.40 -13.54
C LYS A 178 1.19 -0.08 -12.77
N ILE A 179 2.37 0.50 -12.56
CA ILE A 179 2.52 1.81 -11.92
C ILE A 179 1.82 2.90 -12.72
N LEU A 180 1.95 2.90 -14.05
CA LEU A 180 1.27 3.87 -14.90
C LEU A 180 -0.26 3.71 -14.87
N TRP A 181 -0.77 2.48 -14.80
CA TRP A 181 -2.19 2.25 -14.56
C TRP A 181 -2.65 2.81 -13.21
N THR A 182 -1.86 2.63 -12.15
CA THR A 182 -2.12 3.26 -10.85
C THR A 182 -2.15 4.77 -10.96
N VAL A 183 -1.16 5.39 -11.62
CA VAL A 183 -1.10 6.84 -11.84
C VAL A 183 -2.36 7.34 -12.55
N LEU A 184 -2.78 6.66 -13.62
CA LEU A 184 -4.02 6.98 -14.32
C LEU A 184 -5.24 6.93 -13.38
N TRP A 185 -5.35 5.90 -12.55
CA TRP A 185 -6.43 5.78 -11.59
C TRP A 185 -6.40 6.86 -10.51
N ILE A 186 -5.23 7.22 -9.98
CA ILE A 186 -5.12 8.35 -9.05
C ILE A 186 -5.58 9.64 -9.72
N MET A 187 -5.19 9.90 -10.97
CA MET A 187 -5.67 11.08 -11.71
C MET A 187 -7.18 11.07 -11.97
N ARG A 188 -7.78 9.89 -12.15
CA ARG A 188 -9.24 9.76 -12.28
C ARG A 188 -9.95 10.07 -10.96
N LEU A 189 -9.40 9.61 -9.83
CA LEU A 189 -9.90 9.95 -8.49
C LEU A 189 -9.67 11.43 -8.15
N HIS A 190 -8.60 12.04 -8.68
CA HIS A 190 -8.21 13.43 -8.47
C HIS A 190 -8.07 14.19 -9.80
N PRO A 191 -9.18 14.55 -10.49
CA PRO A 191 -9.13 15.06 -11.87
C PRO A 191 -8.31 16.34 -12.09
N MET A 192 -8.09 17.15 -11.04
CA MET A 192 -7.23 18.32 -11.15
C MET A 192 -5.73 17.96 -11.29
N ALA A 193 -5.35 16.73 -10.98
CA ALA A 193 -3.99 16.23 -11.14
C ALA A 193 -3.59 16.00 -12.60
N TYR A 194 -4.55 15.84 -13.52
CA TYR A 194 -4.26 15.76 -14.96
C TYR A 194 -3.49 16.96 -15.51
N ALA A 195 -3.57 18.13 -14.83
CA ALA A 195 -2.77 19.29 -15.19
C ALA A 195 -1.26 18.94 -15.27
N MET A 196 -0.78 18.03 -14.43
CA MET A 196 0.62 17.59 -14.38
C MET A 196 1.12 16.95 -15.69
N ALA A 197 0.22 16.39 -16.50
CA ALA A 197 0.54 15.78 -17.79
C ALA A 197 0.59 16.79 -18.94
N ARG A 198 0.40 18.10 -18.66
CA ARG A 198 0.45 19.19 -19.64
C ARG A 198 1.66 20.09 -19.39
N ARG A 199 2.30 20.55 -20.47
CA ARG A 199 3.56 21.30 -20.44
C ARG A 199 3.49 22.60 -19.64
N GLU A 200 2.31 23.20 -19.54
CA GLU A 200 2.06 24.43 -18.79
C GLU A 200 2.27 24.26 -17.28
N SER A 201 2.28 23.02 -16.78
CA SER A 201 2.58 22.72 -15.38
C SER A 201 4.09 22.71 -15.07
N PHE A 202 4.95 22.93 -16.08
CA PHE A 202 6.38 23.00 -15.87
C PHE A 202 6.77 24.25 -15.08
N ARG A 203 7.48 24.03 -13.98
CA ARG A 203 8.00 25.09 -13.11
C ARG A 203 9.52 25.21 -13.25
N LYS A 204 9.98 26.32 -13.81
CA LYS A 204 11.41 26.57 -14.06
C LYS A 204 12.24 26.63 -12.77
N ASP A 205 11.68 27.15 -11.70
CA ASP A 205 12.32 27.21 -10.38
C ASP A 205 12.54 25.81 -9.75
N LEU A 206 11.83 24.79 -10.25
CA LEU A 206 11.92 23.40 -9.80
C LEU A 206 12.55 22.48 -10.84
N GLU A 207 13.12 23.01 -11.92
CA GLU A 207 13.72 22.24 -13.02
C GLU A 207 14.77 21.23 -12.53
N TRP A 208 15.61 21.65 -11.58
CA TRP A 208 16.72 20.85 -11.04
C TRP A 208 16.38 20.15 -9.72
N THR A 209 15.10 20.05 -9.38
CA THR A 209 14.66 19.41 -8.13
C THR A 209 14.80 17.89 -8.27
N VAL A 210 15.77 17.31 -7.56
CA VAL A 210 16.05 15.87 -7.56
C VAL A 210 15.22 15.12 -6.51
N SER A 211 14.96 15.74 -5.35
CA SER A 211 14.10 15.15 -4.31
C SER A 211 12.63 15.35 -4.65
N ILE A 212 11.81 14.33 -4.41
CA ILE A 212 10.35 14.44 -4.51
C ILE A 212 9.83 14.39 -3.09
N GLU A 213 9.39 15.52 -2.57
CA GLU A 213 8.76 15.69 -1.26
C GLU A 213 7.29 16.08 -1.45
N ILE A 214 6.43 15.87 -0.46
CA ILE A 214 4.98 16.20 -0.59
C ILE A 214 4.74 17.67 -0.95
N ASN A 215 5.53 18.57 -0.40
CA ASN A 215 5.40 20.02 -0.60
C ASN A 215 6.37 20.59 -1.66
N ARG A 216 7.29 19.77 -2.20
CA ARG A 216 8.34 20.23 -3.11
C ARG A 216 8.67 19.18 -4.17
N PHE A 217 8.18 19.43 -5.38
CA PHE A 217 8.45 18.59 -6.56
C PHE A 217 8.15 19.35 -7.86
N GLN A 218 8.82 18.99 -8.95
CA GLN A 218 8.46 19.45 -10.30
C GLN A 218 7.07 18.91 -10.68
N PRO A 219 6.03 19.75 -10.86
CA PRO A 219 4.67 19.26 -11.13
C PRO A 219 4.52 18.65 -12.52
N TYR A 220 5.35 19.05 -13.49
CA TYR A 220 5.32 18.45 -14.82
C TYR A 220 5.89 17.01 -14.82
N LEU A 221 5.19 16.11 -15.51
CA LEU A 221 5.56 14.69 -15.61
C LEU A 221 6.42 14.42 -16.85
N PHE A 222 7.69 14.84 -16.80
CA PHE A 222 8.68 14.50 -17.84
C PHE A 222 8.86 12.99 -18.03
N GLU A 223 8.56 12.19 -17.01
CA GLU A 223 8.59 10.74 -17.06
C GLU A 223 7.63 10.19 -18.12
N LEU A 224 6.46 10.81 -18.30
CA LEU A 224 5.50 10.42 -19.33
C LEU A 224 6.01 10.74 -20.74
N ASP A 225 6.87 11.75 -20.91
CA ASP A 225 7.51 12.05 -22.19
C ASP A 225 8.56 11.00 -22.54
N ILE A 226 9.36 10.58 -21.55
CA ILE A 226 10.34 9.50 -21.71
C ILE A 226 9.62 8.19 -22.04
N LEU A 227 8.62 7.82 -21.25
CA LEU A 227 7.90 6.55 -21.38
C LEU A 227 7.03 6.47 -22.64
N SER A 228 6.67 7.61 -23.24
CA SER A 228 5.95 7.63 -24.53
C SER A 228 6.77 7.09 -25.72
N LYS A 229 8.07 6.84 -25.51
CA LYS A 229 8.98 6.20 -26.48
C LYS A 229 9.29 4.73 -26.15
N SER A 230 8.57 4.14 -25.19
CA SER A 230 8.82 2.78 -24.68
C SER A 230 8.07 1.69 -25.48
N LEU A 231 7.91 0.50 -24.91
CA LEU A 231 7.14 -0.62 -25.47
C LEU A 231 5.67 -0.25 -25.67
N GLU A 232 4.98 -0.95 -26.58
CA GLU A 232 3.62 -0.60 -26.99
C GLU A 232 2.63 -0.54 -25.82
N GLY A 233 2.66 -1.51 -24.90
CA GLY A 233 1.83 -1.47 -23.69
C GLY A 233 2.03 -0.21 -22.84
N ILE A 234 3.27 0.24 -22.64
CA ILE A 234 3.59 1.46 -21.89
C ILE A 234 3.16 2.71 -22.67
N ARG A 235 3.39 2.73 -23.99
CA ARG A 235 2.97 3.82 -24.89
C ARG A 235 1.45 4.00 -24.89
N LYS A 236 0.69 2.91 -24.87
CA LYS A 236 -0.77 2.95 -24.78
C LYS A 236 -1.25 3.64 -23.51
N VAL A 237 -0.73 3.27 -22.34
CA VAL A 237 -1.15 3.86 -21.06
C VAL A 237 -0.71 5.32 -20.95
N THR A 238 0.53 5.66 -21.33
CA THR A 238 0.99 7.06 -21.35
C THR A 238 0.17 7.92 -22.32
N GLY A 239 -0.16 7.40 -23.50
CA GLY A 239 -1.04 8.05 -24.47
C GLY A 239 -2.46 8.25 -23.94
N LEU A 240 -3.00 7.28 -23.18
CA LEU A 240 -4.30 7.40 -22.52
C LEU A 240 -4.30 8.50 -21.46
N ILE A 241 -3.29 8.54 -20.59
CA ILE A 241 -3.12 9.60 -19.58
C ILE A 241 -3.10 10.98 -20.26
N LYS A 242 -2.28 11.14 -21.32
CA LYS A 242 -2.17 12.39 -22.07
C LYS A 242 -3.50 12.78 -22.72
N ARG A 243 -4.24 11.83 -23.28
CA ARG A 243 -5.56 12.06 -23.91
C ARG A 243 -6.61 12.54 -22.90
N GLU A 244 -6.70 11.88 -21.75
CA GLU A 244 -7.60 12.26 -20.66
C GLU A 244 -7.20 13.59 -19.99
N ALA A 245 -5.92 13.97 -20.07
CA ALA A 245 -5.43 15.27 -19.64
C ALA A 245 -5.83 16.40 -20.58
N MET A 246 -5.88 16.15 -21.89
CA MET A 246 -6.24 17.13 -22.91
C MET A 246 -7.73 17.44 -22.92
N ASP A 247 -8.59 16.43 -22.80
CA ASP A 247 -10.04 16.62 -22.83
C ASP A 247 -10.75 15.72 -21.82
N ALA A 248 -11.53 16.35 -20.94
CA ALA A 248 -12.30 15.69 -19.90
C ALA A 248 -13.37 14.73 -20.46
N LYS A 249 -13.79 14.88 -21.72
CA LYS A 249 -14.75 13.96 -22.38
C LYS A 249 -14.23 12.53 -22.50
N HIS A 250 -12.91 12.34 -22.51
CA HIS A 250 -12.31 11.00 -22.56
C HIS A 250 -12.26 10.32 -21.19
N ARG A 251 -12.58 11.04 -20.10
CA ARG A 251 -12.53 10.48 -18.75
C ARG A 251 -13.76 9.61 -18.50
N PRO A 252 -13.61 8.47 -17.82
CA PRO A 252 -14.74 7.66 -17.40
C PRO A 252 -15.66 8.46 -16.46
N LYS A 253 -16.98 8.29 -16.61
CA LYS A 253 -18.00 8.98 -15.78
C LYS A 253 -18.22 8.33 -14.41
N LEU A 254 -18.00 7.02 -14.33
CA LEU A 254 -18.17 6.23 -13.10
C LEU A 254 -16.86 5.52 -12.80
N LEU A 255 -16.39 5.66 -11.56
CA LEU A 255 -15.19 5.02 -11.06
C LEU A 255 -15.57 4.09 -9.93
N SER A 256 -15.13 2.84 -10.01
CA SER A 256 -15.27 1.88 -8.92
C SER A 256 -14.03 1.01 -8.88
N LEU A 257 -13.47 0.83 -7.68
CA LEU A 257 -12.36 -0.06 -7.41
C LEU A 257 -12.82 -1.50 -7.10
N ALA A 258 -14.12 -1.75 -6.97
CA ALA A 258 -14.67 -3.03 -6.51
C ALA A 258 -14.23 -4.23 -7.37
N ASN A 259 -14.02 -4.01 -8.67
CA ASN A 259 -13.58 -5.04 -9.62
C ASN A 259 -12.31 -4.62 -10.38
N PHE A 260 -11.49 -3.75 -9.78
CA PHE A 260 -10.28 -3.28 -10.44
C PHE A 260 -9.24 -4.40 -10.56
N VAL A 261 -8.78 -4.63 -11.78
CA VAL A 261 -7.70 -5.58 -12.10
C VAL A 261 -6.66 -4.86 -12.94
N PHE A 262 -5.39 -5.08 -12.64
CA PHE A 262 -4.30 -4.53 -13.44
C PHE A 262 -4.28 -5.16 -14.84
N PRO A 263 -4.33 -4.37 -15.91
CA PRO A 263 -4.25 -4.92 -17.25
C PRO A 263 -2.91 -5.60 -17.51
N LYS A 264 -2.93 -6.71 -18.25
CA LYS A 264 -1.72 -7.36 -18.74
C LYS A 264 -1.03 -6.46 -19.75
N MET A 265 0.30 -6.42 -19.70
CA MET A 265 1.09 -5.65 -20.66
C MET A 265 1.10 -6.39 -22.00
N GLU A 266 0.64 -5.72 -23.04
CA GLU A 266 0.88 -6.15 -24.42
C GLU A 266 2.34 -5.84 -24.77
N ILE A 267 3.05 -6.86 -25.30
CA ILE A 267 4.45 -6.78 -25.69
C ILE A 267 4.55 -6.21 -27.10
#